data_AF-F3AYT7-F1
#
_entry.id   AF-F3AYT7-F1
#
_cell.length_a   1.000
_cell.length_b   1.000
_cell.length_c   1.000
_cell.angle_alpha   90.00
_cell.angle_beta   90.00
_cell.angle_gamma   90.00
#
_symmetry.space_group_name_H-M   'P 1'
#
loop_
_entity.id
_entity.type
_entity.pdbx_description
1 polymer ?
#
loop_
_entity_poly.entity_id
_entity_poly.type
_entity_poly.pdbx_seq_one_letter_code
_entity_poly.pdbx_strand_id
1 'polypeptide(L)'
;MKGLLIKDLKLMKNNGKNLLLVFLIIGTMMGIMTKELYAAVGYVTFIFTLFTVSTISYDEYDNGYPFLFTLPITRRQYVNEKYVFVLIMTAISFLVGIISVVVQFFLLTPKESLTELILMYGVYTITVLILNDIMIPLKLRFESEKGRLVIPIVFGGAMVIALIAAKLAGMLSETLKEKFLLAAFNIGEYGIAAIVIVAAVIVTIASWFWSQRILEKKEF
;
A
#
# COMPACT_ATOMS: atom_id res chain seq x y z
N MET A 1 -3.33 -19.57 12.55
CA MET A 1 -3.10 -18.65 11.40
C MET A 1 -4.10 -18.84 10.26
N LYS A 2 -4.28 -20.03 9.68
CA LYS A 2 -5.20 -20.24 8.53
C LYS A 2 -6.63 -19.69 8.75
N GLY A 3 -7.18 -19.86 9.96
CA GLY A 3 -8.52 -19.34 10.30
C GLY A 3 -8.63 -17.81 10.24
N LEU A 4 -7.59 -17.08 10.66
CA LEU A 4 -7.55 -15.61 10.59
C LEU A 4 -7.52 -15.12 9.13
N LEU A 5 -6.67 -15.73 8.29
CA LEU A 5 -6.63 -15.41 6.86
C LEU A 5 -7.98 -15.67 6.17
N ILE A 6 -8.63 -16.79 6.49
CA ILE A 6 -9.96 -17.12 5.92
C ILE A 6 -11.00 -16.09 6.37
N LYS A 7 -10.93 -15.63 7.63
CA LYS A 7 -11.81 -14.57 8.15
C LYS A 7 -11.61 -13.27 7.37
N ASP A 8 -10.37 -12.81 7.22
CA ASP A 8 -10.07 -11.56 6.51
C ASP A 8 -10.45 -11.64 5.01
N LEU A 9 -10.18 -12.76 4.34
CA LEU A 9 -10.60 -13.00 2.96
C LEU A 9 -12.13 -13.08 2.79
N LYS A 10 -12.85 -13.64 3.76
CA LYS A 10 -14.32 -13.64 3.75
C LYS A 10 -14.89 -12.25 3.95
N LEU A 11 -14.30 -11.47 4.84
CA LEU A 11 -14.68 -10.07 5.08
C LEU A 11 -14.54 -9.25 3.79
N MET A 12 -13.43 -9.45 3.08
CA MET A 12 -13.24 -8.91 1.73
C MET A 12 -14.25 -9.44 0.72
N LYS A 13 -14.55 -10.73 0.71
CA LYS A 13 -15.51 -11.29 -0.24
C LYS A 13 -16.90 -10.66 -0.07
N ASN A 14 -17.28 -10.34 1.17
CA ASN A 14 -18.59 -9.81 1.50
C ASN A 14 -18.68 -8.30 1.28
N ASN A 15 -17.74 -7.53 1.82
CA ASN A 15 -17.77 -6.06 1.75
C ASN A 15 -16.95 -5.52 0.56
N GLY A 16 -15.89 -6.22 0.20
CA GLY A 16 -14.92 -5.76 -0.79
C GLY A 16 -15.33 -5.96 -2.24
N LYS A 17 -16.22 -6.90 -2.57
CA LYS A 17 -16.67 -7.11 -3.96
C LYS A 17 -17.38 -5.88 -4.55
N ASN A 18 -18.33 -5.33 -3.81
CA ASN A 18 -19.11 -4.18 -4.28
C ASN A 18 -18.24 -2.92 -4.35
N LEU A 19 -17.39 -2.72 -3.34
CA LEU A 19 -16.46 -1.61 -3.28
C LEU A 19 -15.40 -1.69 -4.41
N LEU A 20 -14.78 -2.86 -4.64
CA LEU A 20 -13.84 -3.06 -5.76
C LEU A 20 -14.50 -2.76 -7.12
N LEU A 21 -15.75 -3.19 -7.33
CA LEU A 21 -16.50 -2.92 -8.56
C LEU A 21 -16.74 -1.42 -8.76
N VAL A 22 -17.26 -0.74 -7.74
CA VAL A 22 -17.53 0.71 -7.77
C VAL A 22 -16.24 1.47 -8.08
N PHE A 23 -15.14 1.10 -7.44
CA PHE A 23 -13.89 1.79 -7.65
C PHE A 23 -13.19 1.47 -8.97
N LEU A 24 -13.33 0.26 -9.51
CA LEU A 24 -12.86 -0.03 -10.87
C LEU A 24 -13.59 0.86 -11.88
N ILE A 25 -14.89 1.07 -11.70
CA ILE A 25 -15.67 1.99 -12.53
C ILE A 25 -15.18 3.43 -12.35
N ILE A 26 -15.03 3.91 -11.11
CA ILE A 26 -14.56 5.28 -10.85
C ILE A 26 -13.14 5.48 -11.39
N GLY A 27 -12.23 4.54 -11.16
CA GLY A 27 -10.85 4.61 -11.63
C GLY A 27 -10.76 4.63 -13.15
N THR A 28 -11.50 3.77 -13.84
CA THR A 28 -11.54 3.76 -15.31
C THR A 28 -12.19 5.03 -15.87
N MET A 29 -13.30 5.50 -15.29
CA MET A 29 -13.91 6.78 -15.69
C MET A 29 -12.97 7.96 -15.47
N MET A 30 -12.29 8.02 -14.33
CA MET A 30 -11.27 9.03 -14.04
C MET A 30 -10.14 9.00 -15.07
N GLY A 31 -9.57 7.83 -15.36
CA GLY A 31 -8.50 7.69 -16.36
C GLY A 31 -8.93 8.14 -17.76
N ILE A 32 -10.19 7.88 -18.14
CA ILE A 32 -10.76 8.37 -19.41
C ILE A 32 -10.93 9.89 -19.39
N MET A 33 -11.46 10.46 -18.30
CA MET A 33 -11.73 11.90 -18.19
C MET A 33 -10.45 12.74 -18.12
N THR A 34 -9.46 12.30 -17.34
CA THR A 34 -8.18 13.01 -17.20
C THR A 34 -7.23 12.73 -18.36
N LYS A 35 -7.49 11.67 -19.15
CA LYS A 35 -6.56 11.09 -20.12
C LYS A 35 -5.22 10.67 -19.51
N GLU A 36 -5.17 10.54 -18.18
CA GLU A 36 -3.98 10.11 -17.46
C GLU A 36 -4.21 8.68 -16.93
N LEU A 37 -3.52 7.72 -17.54
CA LEU A 37 -3.58 6.30 -17.16
C LEU A 37 -3.19 6.08 -15.69
N TYR A 38 -2.32 6.93 -15.16
CA TYR A 38 -1.72 6.75 -13.82
C TYR A 38 -2.72 6.95 -12.69
N ALA A 39 -3.70 7.84 -12.88
CA ALA A 39 -4.69 8.15 -11.85
C ALA A 39 -5.51 6.90 -11.53
N ALA A 40 -6.05 6.24 -12.55
CA ALA A 40 -6.87 5.03 -12.43
C ALA A 40 -6.14 3.91 -11.67
N VAL A 41 -4.86 3.75 -11.99
CA VAL A 41 -3.98 2.70 -11.47
C VAL A 41 -3.60 2.96 -10.01
N GLY A 42 -3.31 4.22 -9.65
CA GLY A 42 -3.10 4.65 -8.27
C GLY A 42 -4.34 4.44 -7.39
N TYR A 43 -5.54 4.67 -7.94
CA TYR A 43 -6.78 4.40 -7.20
C TYR A 43 -6.92 2.93 -6.82
N VAL A 44 -6.72 2.01 -7.78
CA VAL A 44 -6.84 0.56 -7.54
C VAL A 44 -5.94 0.13 -6.38
N THR A 45 -4.65 0.50 -6.42
CA THR A 45 -3.69 0.13 -5.36
C THR A 45 -4.03 0.72 -4.00
N PHE A 46 -4.47 1.97 -3.97
CA PHE A 46 -4.90 2.63 -2.75
C PHE A 46 -6.09 1.92 -2.07
N ILE A 47 -7.03 1.39 -2.85
CA ILE A 47 -8.19 0.69 -2.29
C ILE A 47 -7.80 -0.61 -1.61
N PHE A 48 -6.91 -1.39 -2.21
CA PHE A 48 -6.39 -2.62 -1.58
C PHE A 48 -5.72 -2.32 -0.23
N THR A 49 -5.10 -1.15 -0.09
CA THR A 49 -4.56 -0.66 1.19
C THR A 49 -5.66 -0.35 2.20
N LEU A 50 -6.69 0.39 1.77
CA LEU A 50 -7.82 0.68 2.64
C LEU A 50 -8.49 -0.61 3.16
N PHE A 51 -8.64 -1.62 2.31
CA PHE A 51 -9.16 -2.92 2.75
C PHE A 51 -8.27 -3.58 3.80
N THR A 52 -6.97 -3.65 3.53
CA THR A 52 -5.99 -4.26 4.43
C THR A 52 -6.02 -3.60 5.81
N VAL A 53 -6.03 -2.27 5.81
CA VAL A 53 -6.07 -1.45 7.01
C VAL A 53 -7.44 -1.50 7.71
N SER A 54 -8.52 -1.78 6.98
CA SER A 54 -9.85 -1.95 7.55
C SER A 54 -9.99 -3.26 8.34
N THR A 55 -9.30 -4.35 7.97
CA THR A 55 -9.43 -5.62 8.72
C THR A 55 -8.94 -5.49 10.15
N ILE A 56 -7.91 -4.66 10.39
CA ILE A 56 -7.44 -4.31 11.73
C ILE A 56 -8.51 -3.53 12.49
N SER A 57 -9.16 -2.56 11.85
CA SER A 57 -10.26 -1.80 12.47
C SER A 57 -11.49 -2.64 12.77
N TYR A 58 -11.79 -3.67 11.98
CA TYR A 58 -12.86 -4.61 12.27
C TYR A 58 -12.52 -5.53 13.45
N ASP A 59 -11.26 -5.92 13.60
CA ASP A 59 -10.80 -6.72 14.75
C ASP A 59 -10.84 -5.95 16.06
N GLU A 60 -10.68 -4.63 15.98
CA GLU A 60 -10.74 -3.71 17.12
C GLU A 60 -12.15 -3.22 17.43
N TYR A 61 -13.09 -3.33 16.49
CA TYR A 61 -14.45 -2.82 16.64
C TYR A 61 -15.09 -3.33 17.94
N ASP A 62 -15.68 -2.42 18.71
CA ASP A 62 -16.24 -2.66 20.05
C ASP A 62 -15.29 -3.37 21.03
N ASN A 63 -14.00 -3.01 20.99
CA ASN A 63 -12.94 -3.66 21.78
C ASN A 63 -12.85 -5.17 21.52
N GLY A 64 -12.85 -5.56 20.24
CA GLY A 64 -12.81 -6.97 19.84
C GLY A 64 -11.52 -7.72 20.18
N TYR A 65 -10.42 -7.03 20.52
CA TYR A 65 -9.12 -7.67 20.83
C TYR A 65 -9.14 -8.61 22.04
N PRO A 66 -9.66 -8.23 23.22
CA PRO A 66 -9.88 -9.14 24.34
C PRO A 66 -10.54 -10.46 23.92
N PHE A 67 -11.64 -10.39 23.17
CA PHE A 67 -12.33 -11.59 22.67
C PHE A 67 -11.46 -12.38 21.68
N LEU A 68 -10.84 -11.71 20.71
CA LEU A 68 -9.99 -12.34 19.70
C LEU A 68 -8.84 -13.14 20.33
N PHE A 69 -8.23 -12.62 21.41
CA PHE A 69 -7.14 -13.29 22.12
C PHE A 69 -7.59 -14.31 23.17
N THR A 70 -8.90 -14.52 23.37
CA THR A 70 -9.40 -15.73 24.06
C THR A 70 -9.36 -16.98 23.17
N LEU A 71 -9.33 -16.80 21.84
CA LEU A 71 -9.14 -17.89 20.90
C LEU A 71 -7.71 -18.44 21.01
N PRO A 72 -7.45 -19.69 20.57
CA PRO A 72 -6.12 -20.30 20.59
C PRO A 72 -5.20 -19.72 19.51
N ILE A 73 -4.97 -18.41 19.56
CA ILE A 73 -4.09 -17.63 18.69
C ILE A 73 -3.11 -16.84 19.54
N THR A 74 -1.85 -16.77 19.10
CA THR A 74 -0.87 -15.92 19.77
C THR A 74 -0.83 -14.53 19.14
N ARG A 75 -0.42 -13.52 19.91
CA ARG A 75 -0.19 -12.15 19.40
C ARG A 75 0.77 -12.15 18.21
N ARG A 76 1.80 -13.01 18.25
CA ARG A 76 2.73 -13.19 17.13
C ARG A 76 2.07 -13.73 15.88
N GLN A 77 1.20 -14.72 16.03
CA GLN A 77 0.45 -15.30 14.92
C GLN A 77 -0.52 -14.29 14.28
N TYR A 78 -1.08 -13.38 15.07
CA TYR A 78 -1.92 -12.29 14.56
C TYR A 78 -1.11 -11.33 13.68
N VAL A 79 0.02 -10.82 14.18
CA VAL A 79 0.88 -9.91 13.38
C VAL A 79 1.40 -10.62 12.12
N ASN A 80 1.85 -11.87 12.23
CA ASN A 80 2.29 -12.65 11.05
C ASN A 80 1.17 -12.77 10.02
N GLU A 81 -0.06 -12.97 10.47
CA GLU A 81 -1.20 -13.07 9.57
C GLU A 81 -1.46 -11.74 8.85
N LYS A 82 -1.42 -10.60 9.54
CA LYS A 82 -1.64 -9.29 8.90
C LYS A 82 -0.60 -8.98 7.84
N TYR A 83 0.68 -9.27 8.08
CA TYR A 83 1.72 -9.06 7.06
C TYR A 83 1.56 -10.01 5.86
N VAL A 84 1.22 -11.28 6.10
CA VAL A 84 0.91 -12.22 5.00
C VAL A 84 -0.31 -11.75 4.22
N PHE A 85 -1.34 -11.23 4.90
CA PHE A 85 -2.52 -10.68 4.26
C PHE A 85 -2.19 -9.46 3.39
N VAL A 86 -1.36 -8.53 3.87
CA VAL A 86 -0.87 -7.37 3.09
C VAL A 86 -0.15 -7.82 1.83
N LEU A 87 0.73 -8.81 1.92
CA LEU A 87 1.46 -9.33 0.76
C LEU A 87 0.52 -9.97 -0.27
N ILE A 88 -0.44 -10.78 0.18
CA ILE A 88 -1.47 -11.36 -0.69
C ILE A 88 -2.27 -10.25 -1.37
N MET A 89 -2.68 -9.24 -0.61
CA MET A 89 -3.47 -8.11 -1.11
C MET A 89 -2.72 -7.25 -2.11
N THR A 90 -1.44 -7.02 -1.85
CA THR A 90 -0.53 -6.30 -2.75
C THR A 90 -0.34 -7.08 -4.05
N ALA A 91 -0.18 -8.40 -3.99
CA ALA A 91 -0.08 -9.25 -5.17
C ALA A 91 -1.38 -9.25 -5.99
N ILE A 92 -2.55 -9.36 -5.34
CA ILE A 92 -3.85 -9.27 -6.02
C ILE A 92 -4.02 -7.90 -6.67
N SER A 93 -3.69 -6.82 -5.95
CA SER A 93 -3.71 -5.47 -6.49
C SER A 93 -2.85 -5.36 -7.73
N PHE A 94 -1.62 -5.90 -7.70
CA PHE A 94 -0.72 -5.88 -8.84
C PHE A 94 -1.31 -6.62 -10.05
N LEU A 95 -1.92 -7.79 -9.86
CA LEU A 95 -2.57 -8.50 -10.96
C LEU A 95 -3.76 -7.73 -11.54
N VAL A 96 -4.62 -7.19 -10.68
CA VAL A 96 -5.80 -6.41 -11.11
C VAL A 96 -5.38 -5.13 -11.84
N GLY A 97 -4.33 -4.47 -11.37
CA GLY A 97 -3.85 -3.25 -12.03
C GLY A 97 -3.15 -3.50 -13.35
N ILE A 98 -2.44 -4.63 -13.54
CA ILE A 98 -1.94 -5.02 -14.87
C ILE A 98 -3.10 -5.14 -15.86
N ILE A 99 -4.19 -5.81 -15.46
CA ILE A 99 -5.38 -5.93 -16.32
C ILE A 99 -5.93 -4.53 -16.64
N SER A 100 -6.00 -3.64 -15.65
CA SER A 100 -6.46 -2.26 -15.84
C SER A 100 -5.57 -1.47 -16.82
N VAL A 101 -4.24 -1.58 -16.68
CA VAL A 101 -3.26 -0.93 -17.57
C VAL A 101 -3.42 -1.42 -19.00
N VAL A 102 -3.54 -2.74 -19.20
CA VAL A 102 -3.72 -3.34 -20.53
C VAL A 102 -5.01 -2.85 -21.18
N VAL A 103 -6.13 -2.87 -20.45
CA VAL A 103 -7.41 -2.37 -20.97
C VAL A 103 -7.32 -0.90 -21.36
N GLN A 104 -6.71 -0.06 -20.51
CA GLN A 104 -6.57 1.37 -20.78
C GLN A 104 -5.60 1.66 -21.94
N PHE A 105 -4.54 0.86 -22.10
CA PHE A 105 -3.60 0.98 -23.21
C PHE A 105 -4.31 0.83 -24.57
N PHE A 106 -5.21 -0.14 -24.68
CA PHE A 106 -6.00 -0.35 -25.90
C PHE A 106 -7.09 0.72 -26.12
N LEU A 107 -7.64 1.29 -25.05
CA LEU A 107 -8.73 2.28 -25.15
C LEU A 107 -8.24 3.71 -25.40
N LEU A 108 -7.09 4.09 -24.83
CA LEU A 108 -6.61 5.47 -24.80
C LEU A 108 -5.44 5.72 -25.76
N THR A 109 -4.83 4.67 -26.33
CA THR A 109 -3.62 4.75 -27.19
C THR A 109 -2.58 5.72 -26.62
N PRO A 110 -2.05 5.43 -25.42
CA PRO A 110 -1.08 6.31 -24.78
C PRO A 110 0.21 6.42 -25.60
N LYS A 111 0.96 7.50 -25.38
CA LYS A 111 2.24 7.74 -26.05
C LYS A 111 3.36 6.82 -25.52
N GLU A 112 3.21 6.33 -24.30
CA GLU A 112 4.20 5.50 -23.62
C GLU A 112 4.10 4.03 -24.01
N SER A 113 5.22 3.31 -23.88
CA SER A 113 5.24 1.88 -24.14
C SER A 113 4.52 1.10 -23.04
N LEU A 114 3.97 -0.08 -23.38
CA LEU A 114 3.31 -0.95 -22.41
C LEU A 114 4.27 -1.38 -21.28
N THR A 115 5.56 -1.52 -21.58
CA THR A 115 6.59 -1.88 -20.60
C THR A 115 6.81 -0.77 -19.56
N GLU A 116 6.88 0.48 -20.01
CA GLU A 116 7.01 1.65 -19.11
C GLU A 116 5.82 1.74 -18.14
N LEU A 117 4.60 1.55 -18.65
CA LEU A 117 3.38 1.59 -17.85
C LEU A 117 3.35 0.49 -16.77
N ILE A 118 3.82 -0.72 -17.10
CA ILE A 118 3.89 -1.84 -16.15
C ILE A 118 4.97 -1.58 -15.09
N LEU A 119 6.15 -1.08 -15.49
CA LEU A 119 7.23 -0.74 -14.56
C LEU A 119 6.79 0.34 -13.58
N MET A 120 6.18 1.41 -14.08
CA MET A 120 5.63 2.48 -13.26
C MET A 120 4.57 1.95 -12.30
N TYR A 121 3.71 1.03 -12.76
CA TYR A 121 2.75 0.41 -11.87
C TYR A 121 3.38 -0.44 -10.76
N GLY A 122 4.47 -1.14 -11.08
CA GLY A 122 5.30 -1.82 -10.08
C GLY A 122 5.77 -0.87 -8.99
N VAL A 123 6.27 0.31 -9.37
CA VAL A 123 6.71 1.35 -8.41
C VAL A 123 5.55 1.84 -7.53
N TYR A 124 4.37 2.08 -8.11
CA TYR A 124 3.18 2.44 -7.31
C TYR A 124 2.80 1.37 -6.31
N THR A 125 2.77 0.10 -6.74
CA THR A 125 2.43 -1.02 -5.89
C THR A 125 3.41 -1.15 -4.71
N ILE A 126 4.71 -0.94 -4.96
CA ILE A 126 5.73 -0.95 -3.91
C ILE A 126 5.57 0.23 -2.95
N THR A 127 5.29 1.43 -3.47
CA THR A 127 5.04 2.62 -2.64
C THR A 127 3.86 2.38 -1.69
N VAL A 128 2.82 1.72 -2.20
CA VAL A 128 1.63 1.37 -1.44
C VAL A 128 1.90 0.27 -0.41
N LEU A 129 2.77 -0.69 -0.71
CA LEU A 129 3.26 -1.66 0.28
C LEU A 129 3.95 -0.95 1.46
N ILE A 130 4.85 0.01 1.16
CA ILE A 130 5.54 0.81 2.19
C ILE A 130 4.53 1.60 3.04
N LEU A 131 3.48 2.14 2.43
CA LEU A 131 2.41 2.81 3.18
C LEU A 131 1.70 1.84 4.15
N ASN A 132 1.37 0.62 3.71
CA ASN A 132 0.79 -0.40 4.61
C ASN A 132 1.76 -0.73 5.75
N ASP A 133 3.05 -0.89 5.44
CA ASP A 133 4.08 -1.17 6.44
C ASP A 133 4.16 -0.08 7.50
N ILE A 134 3.92 1.19 7.16
CA ILE A 134 3.87 2.28 8.16
C ILE A 134 2.54 2.25 8.93
N MET A 135 1.42 1.97 8.24
CA MET A 135 0.09 2.03 8.82
C MET A 135 -0.19 0.93 9.84
N ILE A 136 0.27 -0.30 9.60
CA ILE A 136 0.03 -1.45 10.49
C ILE A 136 0.54 -1.19 11.91
N PRO A 137 1.83 -0.90 12.17
CA PRO A 137 2.32 -0.69 13.52
C PRO A 137 1.64 0.49 14.20
N LEU A 138 1.32 1.56 13.46
CA LEU A 138 0.60 2.71 13.99
C LEU A 138 -0.82 2.33 14.43
N LYS A 139 -1.56 1.57 13.61
CA LYS A 139 -2.88 1.06 13.99
C LYS A 139 -2.83 0.10 15.17
N LEU A 140 -1.81 -0.77 15.22
CA LEU A 140 -1.64 -1.67 16.36
C LEU A 140 -1.28 -0.92 17.64
N ARG A 141 -0.66 0.27 17.54
CA ARG A 141 -0.26 1.10 18.67
C ARG A 141 -1.39 1.97 19.21
N PHE A 142 -2.17 2.60 18.33
CA PHE A 142 -3.21 3.55 18.70
C PHE A 142 -4.57 2.88 18.70
N GLU A 143 -5.17 2.75 19.88
CA GLU A 143 -6.49 2.11 20.01
C GLU A 143 -7.66 3.08 19.83
N SER A 144 -8.81 2.52 19.46
CA SER A 144 -10.13 3.15 19.47
C SER A 144 -10.18 4.39 18.55
N GLU A 145 -10.80 5.50 18.98
CA GLU A 145 -10.92 6.74 18.21
C GLU A 145 -9.58 7.26 17.65
N LYS A 146 -8.46 7.01 18.35
CA LYS A 146 -7.11 7.42 17.88
C LYS A 146 -6.62 6.58 16.70
N GLY A 147 -7.03 5.31 16.62
CA GLY A 147 -6.72 4.43 15.49
C GLY A 147 -7.36 4.87 14.17
N ARG A 148 -8.52 5.54 14.25
CA ARG A 148 -9.21 6.12 13.06
C ARG A 148 -8.42 7.27 12.43
N LEU A 149 -7.70 8.03 13.25
CA LEU A 149 -6.86 9.15 12.79
C LEU A 149 -5.55 8.69 12.12
N VAL A 150 -5.16 7.42 12.23
CA VAL A 150 -3.93 6.90 11.63
C VAL A 150 -3.94 7.07 10.10
N ILE A 151 -5.06 6.79 9.43
CA ILE A 151 -5.16 6.95 7.97
C ILE A 151 -4.93 8.40 7.54
N PRO A 152 -5.71 9.40 8.01
CA PRO A 152 -5.52 10.78 7.59
C PRO A 152 -4.16 11.35 8.03
N ILE A 153 -3.61 10.93 9.19
CA ILE A 153 -2.28 11.39 9.64
C ILE A 153 -1.17 10.86 8.72
N VAL A 154 -1.20 9.57 8.36
CA VAL A 154 -0.17 8.99 7.48
C VAL A 154 -0.23 9.61 6.09
N PHE A 155 -1.43 9.74 5.51
CA PHE A 155 -1.58 10.37 4.19
C PHE A 155 -1.26 11.86 4.19
N GLY A 156 -1.76 12.61 5.18
CA GLY A 156 -1.45 14.03 5.33
C GLY A 156 0.03 14.27 5.59
N GLY A 157 0.66 13.44 6.43
CA GLY A 157 2.09 13.47 6.68
C GLY A 157 2.91 13.17 5.42
N ALA A 158 2.55 12.14 4.67
CA ALA A 158 3.21 11.80 3.39
C ALA A 158 3.11 12.96 2.38
N MET A 159 1.96 13.62 2.30
CA MET A 159 1.76 14.78 1.42
C MET A 159 2.64 15.97 1.85
N VAL A 160 2.72 16.28 3.14
CA VAL A 160 3.60 17.35 3.66
C VAL A 160 5.07 17.03 3.37
N ILE A 161 5.50 15.79 3.60
CA ILE A 161 6.87 15.35 3.30
C ILE A 161 7.17 15.49 1.81
N ALA A 162 6.24 15.07 0.94
CA ALA A 162 6.40 15.21 -0.51
C ALA A 162 6.55 16.68 -0.95
N LEU A 163 5.77 17.59 -0.36
CA LEU A 163 5.87 19.02 -0.65
C LEU A 163 7.20 19.62 -0.19
N ILE A 164 7.67 19.25 1.01
CA ILE A 164 8.97 19.68 1.52
C ILE A 164 10.10 19.14 0.64
N ALA A 165 10.04 17.85 0.26
CA ALA A 165 11.01 17.22 -0.61
C ALA A 165 11.07 17.90 -1.99
N ALA A 166 9.91 18.20 -2.59
CA ALA A 166 9.83 18.92 -3.86
C ALA A 166 10.46 20.33 -3.77
N LYS A 167 10.22 21.05 -2.67
CA LYS A 167 10.82 22.38 -2.44
C LYS A 167 12.34 22.29 -2.27
N LEU A 168 12.84 21.30 -1.51
CA LEU A 168 14.28 21.07 -1.32
C LEU A 168 14.96 20.64 -2.62
N ALA A 169 14.32 19.81 -3.43
CA ALA A 169 14.81 19.42 -4.74
C ALA A 169 14.90 20.61 -5.71
N GLY A 170 13.96 21.55 -5.61
CA GLY A 170 14.01 22.82 -6.35
C GLY A 170 15.20 23.72 -5.94
N MET A 171 15.68 23.60 -4.70
CA MET A 171 16.82 24.37 -4.17
C MET A 171 18.18 23.70 -4.43
N LEU A 172 18.22 22.47 -4.94
CA LEU A 172 19.46 21.80 -5.29
C LEU A 172 20.14 22.49 -6.48
N SER A 173 21.47 22.65 -6.44
CA SER A 173 22.25 23.16 -7.56
C SER A 173 22.13 22.24 -8.78
N GLU A 174 22.08 22.82 -9.98
CA GLU A 174 21.94 22.07 -11.26
C GLU A 174 23.01 20.99 -11.42
N THR A 175 24.24 21.22 -10.94
CA THR A 175 25.35 20.25 -10.96
C THR A 175 25.11 18.99 -10.13
N LEU A 176 24.33 19.08 -9.05
CA LEU A 176 23.94 17.93 -8.22
C LEU A 176 22.79 17.16 -8.87
N LYS A 177 21.85 17.85 -9.51
CA LYS A 177 20.75 17.23 -10.27
C LYS A 177 21.29 16.42 -11.44
N GLU A 178 22.24 16.98 -12.21
CA GLU A 178 22.90 16.29 -13.32
C GLU A 178 23.64 15.03 -12.86
N LYS A 179 24.38 15.08 -11.75
CA LYS A 179 25.04 13.89 -11.18
C LYS A 179 24.05 12.81 -10.76
N PHE A 180 22.91 13.20 -10.18
CA PHE A 180 21.85 12.26 -9.82
C PHE A 180 21.20 11.61 -11.04
N LEU A 181 20.92 12.41 -12.07
CA LEU A 181 20.37 11.91 -13.33
C LEU A 181 21.35 10.95 -14.01
N LEU A 182 22.63 11.30 -14.09
CA LEU A 182 23.67 10.44 -14.66
C LEU A 182 23.82 9.12 -13.87
N ALA A 183 23.73 9.17 -12.54
CA ALA A 183 23.73 7.96 -11.72
C ALA A 183 22.49 7.10 -11.99
N ALA A 184 21.30 7.70 -12.11
CA ALA A 184 20.07 7.00 -12.44
C ALA A 184 20.12 6.35 -13.84
N PHE A 185 20.65 7.07 -14.85
CA PHE A 185 20.84 6.55 -16.20
C PHE A 185 21.83 5.37 -16.24
N ASN A 186 22.93 5.41 -15.46
CA ASN A 186 23.91 4.33 -15.41
C ASN A 186 23.37 3.05 -14.74
N ILE A 187 22.47 3.17 -13.78
CA ILE A 187 21.83 2.04 -13.11
C ILE A 187 20.76 1.39 -14.01
N GLY A 188 20.14 2.20 -14.87
CA GLY A 188 19.03 1.78 -15.73
C GLY A 188 17.72 1.56 -14.97
N GLU A 189 16.60 1.56 -15.68
CA GLU A 189 15.26 1.45 -15.10
C GLU A 189 15.08 0.16 -14.26
N TYR A 190 15.62 -0.96 -14.74
CA TYR A 190 15.58 -2.24 -14.04
C TYR A 190 16.42 -2.25 -12.75
N GLY A 191 17.57 -1.56 -12.74
CA GLY A 191 18.41 -1.46 -11.55
C GLY A 191 17.74 -0.60 -10.46
N ILE A 192 17.08 0.49 -10.86
CA ILE A 192 16.30 1.33 -9.93
C ILE A 192 15.14 0.51 -9.34
N ALA A 193 14.40 -0.22 -10.18
CA ALA A 193 13.33 -1.10 -9.72
C ALA A 193 13.83 -2.14 -8.70
N ALA A 194 14.98 -2.77 -8.95
CA ALA A 194 15.58 -3.74 -8.03
C ALA A 194 15.93 -3.10 -6.67
N ILE A 195 16.54 -1.91 -6.66
CA ILE A 195 16.88 -1.18 -5.43
C ILE A 195 15.60 -0.85 -4.64
N VAL A 196 14.55 -0.39 -5.31
CA VAL A 196 13.26 -0.04 -4.68
C VAL A 196 12.60 -1.28 -4.06
N ILE A 197 12.65 -2.43 -4.73
CA ILE A 197 12.14 -3.71 -4.19
C ILE A 197 12.93 -4.11 -2.94
N VAL A 198 14.26 -4.07 -2.98
CA VAL A 198 15.10 -4.42 -1.83
C VAL A 198 14.83 -3.49 -0.65
N ALA A 199 14.72 -2.19 -0.90
CA ALA A 199 14.37 -1.21 0.14
C ALA A 199 13.00 -1.51 0.76
N ALA A 200 11.99 -1.85 -0.05
CA ALA A 200 10.67 -2.20 0.43
C ALA A 200 10.70 -3.46 1.32
N VAL A 201 11.42 -4.51 0.91
CA VAL A 201 11.57 -5.73 1.73
C VAL A 201 12.21 -5.41 3.09
N ILE A 202 13.23 -4.56 3.12
CA ILE A 202 13.87 -4.13 4.38
C ILE A 202 12.86 -3.39 5.27
N VAL A 203 12.06 -2.49 4.70
CA VAL A 203 11.02 -1.75 5.43
C VAL A 203 9.95 -2.69 5.97
N THR A 204 9.48 -3.66 5.17
CA THR A 204 8.49 -4.65 5.60
C THR A 204 9.02 -5.49 6.78
N ILE A 205 10.27 -5.95 6.71
CA ILE A 205 10.90 -6.72 7.79
C ILE A 205 11.03 -5.86 9.06
N ALA A 206 11.52 -4.63 8.93
CA ALA A 206 11.66 -3.71 10.06
C ALA A 206 10.30 -3.41 10.72
N SER A 207 9.28 -3.17 9.90
CA SER A 207 7.94 -2.89 10.38
C SER A 207 7.29 -4.10 11.04
N TRP A 208 7.52 -5.30 10.51
CA TRP A 208 7.07 -6.54 11.12
C TRP A 208 7.64 -6.71 12.53
N PHE A 209 8.95 -6.54 12.72
CA PHE A 209 9.58 -6.59 14.05
C PHE A 209 9.01 -5.53 15.01
N TRP A 210 8.75 -4.32 14.51
CA TRP A 210 8.18 -3.26 15.34
C TRP A 210 6.74 -3.57 15.77
N SER A 211 5.93 -4.08 14.84
CA SER A 211 4.54 -4.50 15.07
C SER A 211 4.45 -5.60 16.11
N GLN A 212 5.35 -6.58 16.06
CA GLN A 212 5.45 -7.65 17.07
C GLN A 212 5.70 -7.07 18.46
N ARG A 213 6.70 -6.19 18.60
CA ARG A 213 7.05 -5.57 19.90
C ARG A 213 5.92 -4.70 20.46
N ILE A 214 5.19 -3.99 19.61
CA ILE A 214 4.06 -3.16 20.03
C ILE A 214 2.96 -4.05 20.64
N LEU A 215 2.59 -5.12 19.94
CA LEU A 215 1.50 -5.98 20.38
C LEU A 215 1.88 -6.84 21.59
N GLU A 216 3.14 -7.28 21.69
CA GLU A 216 3.63 -8.01 22.87
C GLU A 216 3.55 -7.18 24.15
N LYS A 217 3.85 -5.88 24.08
CA LYS A 217 3.82 -4.97 25.24
C LYS A 217 2.43 -4.42 25.57
N LYS A 218 1.42 -4.74 24.76
CA LYS A 218 0.07 -4.20 24.92
C LYS A 218 -0.68 -4.94 26.03
N GLU A 219 -1.29 -4.20 26.94
CA GLU A 219 -2.22 -4.73 27.92
C GLU A 219 -3.63 -4.42 27.42
N PHE A 220 -4.53 -5.42 27.46
CA PHE A 220 -5.92 -5.35 27.00
C PHE A 220 -6.84 -5.54 28.19
#